data_AF-A0A559PPK5-F1
#
_entry.id   AF-A0A559PPK5-F1
#
_cell.length_a   1.000
_cell.length_b   1.000
_cell.length_c   1.000
_cell.angle_alpha   90.00
_cell.angle_beta   90.00
_cell.angle_gamma   90.00
#
_symmetry.space_group_name_H-M   'P 1'
#
loop_
_entity.id
_entity.type
_entity.pdbx_description
1 polymer ?
#
loop_
_entity_poly.entity_id
_entity_poly.type
_entity_poly.pdbx_seq_one_letter_code
_entity_poly.pdbx_strand_id
1 'polypeptide(L)'
;MKYLPLVFALLLYAIPQCQNTGFAGNTKSSNSSLAIIDAAGGDGIGEGGSIAFSVGQVFYNEDMNQDFSIREGVQQPIPVNKSQPLALPKTQIKISTYPNPVDDFFIIETSDLKDKNISYKLLDLSGKLIVQDNLEKTRTRVNAYNLQAALYLLYLVEDGRHMKTLKILKR
;
A
#
# COMPACT_ATOMS: atom_id res chain seq x y z
N MET A 1 -55.59 -5.15 -4.21
CA MET A 1 -54.62 -4.40 -5.04
C MET A 1 -54.43 -2.97 -4.49
N LYS A 2 -53.87 -2.79 -3.29
CA LYS A 2 -53.76 -1.45 -2.64
C LYS A 2 -52.38 -1.09 -2.07
N TYR A 3 -51.38 -1.96 -2.19
CA TYR A 3 -50.03 -1.73 -1.64
C TYR A 3 -48.92 -1.65 -2.70
N LEU A 4 -49.28 -1.72 -3.98
CA LEU A 4 -48.36 -1.50 -5.10
C LEU A 4 -47.64 -0.13 -5.05
N PRO A 5 -48.25 0.99 -4.57
CA PRO A 5 -47.52 2.25 -4.49
C PRO A 5 -46.60 2.36 -3.26
N LEU A 6 -46.78 1.54 -2.21
CA LEU A 6 -45.96 1.62 -1.00
C LEU A 6 -44.62 0.89 -1.16
N VAL A 7 -44.61 -0.22 -1.91
CA VAL A 7 -43.38 -0.96 -2.26
C VAL A 7 -42.49 -0.15 -3.20
N PHE A 8 -43.07 0.73 -4.02
CA PHE A 8 -42.31 1.65 -4.88
C PHE A 8 -41.70 2.82 -4.10
N ALA A 9 -42.28 3.21 -2.96
CA ALA A 9 -41.78 4.30 -2.12
C ALA A 9 -40.55 3.91 -1.27
N LEU A 10 -40.39 2.63 -0.91
CA LEU A 10 -39.23 2.17 -0.13
C LEU A 10 -37.96 2.04 -0.99
N LEU A 11 -38.09 1.88 -2.31
CA LEU A 11 -36.97 1.82 -3.26
C LEU A 11 -36.36 3.20 -3.57
N LEU A 12 -37.02 4.30 -3.22
CA LEU A 12 -36.54 5.66 -3.44
C LEU A 12 -35.72 6.23 -2.27
N TYR A 13 -35.67 5.55 -1.12
CA TYR A 13 -34.90 6.00 0.05
C TYR A 13 -33.48 5.41 0.15
N ALA A 14 -33.11 4.49 -0.76
CA ALA A 14 -31.76 3.95 -0.89
C ALA A 14 -31.02 4.62 -2.06
N ILE A 15 -31.01 5.95 -2.09
CA ILE A 15 -30.05 6.68 -2.93
C ILE A 15 -28.78 6.83 -2.09
N PRO A 16 -27.66 6.16 -2.41
CA PRO A 16 -26.41 6.50 -1.77
C PRO A 16 -26.13 7.96 -2.07
N GLN A 17 -25.98 8.77 -1.03
CA GLN A 17 -25.52 10.16 -1.15
C GLN A 17 -24.13 10.12 -1.79
N CYS A 18 -24.08 10.26 -3.11
CA CYS A 18 -22.84 10.39 -3.85
C CYS A 18 -22.18 11.70 -3.39
N GLN A 19 -21.06 11.60 -2.67
CA GLN A 19 -20.28 12.76 -2.29
C GLN A 19 -19.68 13.38 -3.54
N ASN A 20 -20.12 14.59 -3.86
CA ASN A 20 -19.63 15.36 -4.98
C ASN A 20 -18.23 15.90 -4.65
N THR A 21 -17.15 15.19 -5.00
CA THR A 21 -15.81 15.77 -5.01
C THR A 21 -15.60 16.49 -6.33
N GLY A 22 -16.14 17.70 -6.45
CA GLY A 22 -15.79 18.60 -7.54
C GLY A 22 -14.32 19.02 -7.40
N PHE A 23 -13.46 18.54 -8.30
CA PHE A 23 -12.21 19.22 -8.61
C PHE A 23 -12.19 19.52 -10.10
N ALA A 24 -12.44 20.79 -10.42
CA ALA A 24 -12.24 21.33 -11.75
C ALA A 24 -10.74 21.38 -12.03
N GLY A 25 -10.29 20.62 -13.04
CA GLY A 25 -8.89 20.63 -13.46
C GLY A 25 -8.63 19.62 -14.57
N ASN A 26 -8.55 20.11 -15.81
CA ASN A 26 -8.09 19.38 -16.98
C ASN A 26 -6.76 18.67 -16.71
N THR A 27 -6.76 17.34 -16.62
CA THR A 27 -5.77 16.41 -17.22
C THR A 27 -6.37 15.01 -17.14
N LYS A 28 -6.32 14.24 -18.23
CA LYS A 28 -6.70 12.80 -18.22
C LYS A 28 -5.70 12.04 -17.33
N SER A 29 -5.95 12.01 -16.03
CA SER A 29 -5.45 11.00 -15.11
C SER A 29 -6.56 9.97 -14.99
N SER A 30 -6.33 8.74 -15.45
CA SER A 30 -7.24 7.61 -15.21
C SER A 30 -7.19 7.28 -13.71
N ASN A 31 -7.88 8.08 -12.90
CA ASN A 31 -8.09 7.80 -11.50
C ASN A 31 -9.13 6.69 -11.43
N SER A 32 -8.67 5.45 -11.26
CA SER A 32 -9.55 4.32 -10.97
C SER A 32 -10.21 4.55 -9.60
N SER A 33 -11.39 5.17 -9.60
CA SER A 33 -12.20 5.37 -8.41
C SER A 33 -12.68 4.00 -7.91
N LEU A 34 -12.16 3.55 -6.77
CA LEU A 34 -12.65 2.33 -6.13
C LEU A 34 -13.97 2.65 -5.44
N ALA A 35 -15.08 2.16 -6.00
CA ALA A 35 -16.39 2.23 -5.36
C ALA A 35 -16.72 0.84 -4.79
N ILE A 36 -17.20 0.82 -3.54
CA ILE A 36 -17.65 -0.39 -2.84
C ILE A 36 -19.15 -0.24 -2.62
N ILE A 37 -19.91 -1.32 -2.82
CA ILE A 37 -21.33 -1.40 -2.46
C ILE A 37 -21.41 -2.26 -1.21
N ASP A 38 -21.78 -1.65 -0.08
CA ASP A 38 -21.96 -2.40 1.17
C ASP A 38 -23.23 -3.26 1.10
N ALA A 39 -23.14 -4.49 1.62
CA ALA A 39 -24.31 -5.35 1.77
C ALA A 39 -25.19 -4.84 2.93
N ALA A 40 -26.50 -4.86 2.74
CA ALA A 40 -27.52 -4.47 3.71
C ALA A 40 -28.57 -5.56 3.86
N GLY A 41 -29.19 -5.69 5.02
CA GLY A 41 -30.28 -6.63 5.25
C GLY A 41 -31.05 -6.28 6.51
N GLY A 42 -32.18 -6.94 6.72
CA GLY A 42 -32.99 -6.75 7.91
C GLY A 42 -34.31 -7.49 7.89
N ASP A 43 -35.01 -7.40 9.01
CA ASP A 43 -36.30 -8.02 9.23
C ASP A 43 -37.39 -6.95 9.38
N GLY A 44 -38.55 -7.20 8.77
CA GLY A 44 -39.77 -6.42 8.95
C GLY A 44 -40.85 -7.27 9.60
N ILE A 45 -41.45 -6.79 10.70
CA ILE A 45 -42.52 -7.49 11.42
C ILE A 45 -43.79 -6.64 11.39
N GLY A 46 -44.92 -7.24 11.05
CA GLY A 46 -46.24 -6.62 11.12
C GLY A 46 -47.34 -7.60 11.51
N GLU A 47 -48.57 -7.11 11.69
CA GLU A 47 -49.71 -7.95 12.09
C GLU A 47 -50.04 -9.07 11.09
N GLY A 48 -49.61 -8.92 9.83
CA GLY A 48 -49.79 -9.92 8.77
C GLY A 48 -48.63 -10.94 8.63
N GLY A 49 -47.61 -10.89 9.49
CA GLY A 49 -46.44 -11.77 9.46
C GLY A 49 -45.10 -11.03 9.41
N SER A 50 -44.02 -11.79 9.26
CA SER A 50 -42.65 -11.29 9.19
C SER A 50 -42.01 -11.52 7.82
N ILE A 51 -41.21 -10.56 7.35
CA ILE A 51 -40.36 -10.67 6.17
C ILE A 51 -38.91 -10.44 6.55
N ALA A 52 -37.99 -11.16 5.92
CA ALA A 52 -36.56 -10.91 6.02
C ALA A 52 -36.03 -10.57 4.63
N PHE A 53 -35.15 -9.57 4.52
CA PHE A 53 -34.53 -9.17 3.27
C PHE A 53 -33.01 -9.04 3.40
N SER A 54 -32.32 -9.29 2.29
CA SER A 54 -30.88 -9.09 2.15
C SER A 54 -30.60 -8.54 0.76
N VAL A 55 -29.74 -7.54 0.67
CA VAL A 55 -29.30 -6.83 -0.52
C VAL A 55 -27.78 -6.78 -0.48
N GLY A 56 -27.11 -7.32 -1.48
CA GLY A 56 -25.65 -7.33 -1.54
C GLY A 56 -25.17 -7.62 -2.95
N GLN A 57 -23.87 -7.44 -3.17
CA GLN A 57 -23.25 -7.75 -4.44
C GLN A 57 -23.29 -9.26 -4.69
N VAL A 58 -23.96 -9.67 -5.77
CA VAL A 58 -24.10 -11.09 -6.17
C VAL A 58 -23.10 -11.51 -7.25
N PHE A 59 -22.49 -10.56 -7.95
CA PHE A 59 -21.49 -10.78 -8.99
C PHE A 59 -20.39 -9.74 -8.90
N TYR A 60 -19.16 -10.11 -9.26
CA TYR A 60 -18.03 -9.19 -9.43
C TYR A 60 -17.34 -9.51 -10.76
N ASN A 61 -16.84 -8.48 -11.44
CA ASN A 61 -15.88 -8.70 -12.52
C ASN A 61 -14.46 -8.66 -11.96
N GLU A 62 -13.61 -9.45 -12.60
CA GLU A 62 -12.18 -9.42 -12.37
C GLU A 62 -11.49 -9.00 -13.68
N ASP A 63 -10.68 -7.94 -13.60
CA ASP A 63 -9.81 -7.52 -14.69
C ASP A 63 -8.37 -7.97 -14.35
N MET A 64 -7.81 -8.83 -15.20
CA MET A 64 -6.47 -9.40 -15.02
C MET A 64 -5.59 -9.11 -16.22
N ASN A 65 -4.37 -8.69 -15.92
CA ASN A 65 -3.26 -8.64 -16.85
C ASN A 65 -1.99 -9.21 -16.18
N GLN A 66 -0.88 -9.36 -16.89
CA GLN A 66 0.38 -9.88 -16.30
C GLN A 66 0.88 -9.05 -15.12
N ASP A 67 0.56 -7.76 -15.10
CA ASP A 67 1.08 -6.80 -14.11
C ASP A 67 0.06 -6.38 -13.03
N PHE A 68 -1.25 -6.66 -13.22
CA PHE A 68 -2.27 -6.29 -12.24
C PHE A 68 -3.47 -7.26 -12.21
N SER A 69 -4.12 -7.37 -11.05
CA SER A 69 -5.42 -8.02 -10.86
C SER A 69 -6.31 -7.09 -10.06
N ILE A 70 -7.42 -6.66 -10.65
CA ILE A 70 -8.41 -5.80 -10.01
C ILE A 70 -9.73 -6.56 -9.87
N ARG A 71 -10.32 -6.53 -8.67
CA ARG A 71 -11.63 -7.14 -8.36
C ARG A 71 -12.62 -6.05 -7.95
N GLU A 72 -13.72 -5.96 -8.67
CA GLU A 72 -14.78 -4.98 -8.39
C GLU A 72 -15.45 -5.24 -7.04
N GLY A 73 -15.77 -4.16 -6.32
CA GLY A 73 -16.47 -4.24 -5.02
C GLY A 73 -15.59 -4.62 -3.83
N VAL A 74 -14.28 -4.78 -4.03
CA VAL A 74 -13.31 -5.03 -2.95
C VAL A 74 -12.36 -3.84 -2.83
N GLN A 75 -12.08 -3.40 -1.60
CA GLN A 75 -11.01 -2.43 -1.38
C GLN A 75 -9.66 -3.09 -1.67
N GLN A 76 -9.00 -2.66 -2.75
CA GLN A 76 -7.67 -3.15 -3.11
C GLN A 76 -6.61 -2.07 -2.89
N PRO A 77 -5.40 -2.44 -2.44
CA PRO A 77 -4.29 -1.51 -2.40
C PRO A 77 -3.96 -1.06 -3.82
N ILE A 78 -4.04 0.25 -4.09
CA ILE A 78 -3.68 0.81 -5.38
C ILE A 78 -2.20 0.48 -5.64
N PRO A 79 -1.85 -0.19 -6.76
CA PRO A 79 -0.46 -0.40 -7.10
C PRO A 79 0.17 0.97 -7.30
N VAL A 80 1.13 1.31 -6.43
CA VAL A 80 1.96 2.50 -6.62
C VAL A 80 2.75 2.24 -7.91
N ASN A 81 2.30 2.82 -9.01
CA ASN A 81 3.10 2.91 -10.22
C ASN A 81 4.43 3.53 -9.78
N LYS A 82 5.50 2.73 -9.77
CA LYS A 82 6.85 3.26 -9.59
C LYS A 82 7.02 4.22 -10.76
N SER A 83 6.90 5.52 -10.49
CA SER A 83 7.23 6.55 -11.47
C SER A 83 8.59 6.15 -12.04
N GLN A 84 8.61 5.81 -13.33
CA GLN A 84 9.84 5.52 -14.04
C GLN A 84 10.77 6.70 -13.75
N PRO A 85 11.91 6.50 -13.07
CA PRO A 85 12.86 7.57 -12.96
C PRO A 85 13.27 7.91 -14.39
N LEU A 86 13.20 9.21 -14.74
CA LEU A 86 13.80 9.77 -15.95
C LEU A 86 15.10 9.03 -16.24
N ALA A 87 15.25 8.51 -17.45
CA ALA A 87 16.38 7.69 -17.89
C ALA A 87 17.70 8.46 -17.80
N LEU A 88 18.21 8.61 -16.59
CA LEU A 88 19.63 8.75 -16.33
C LEU A 88 20.23 7.35 -16.42
N PRO A 89 21.47 7.19 -16.87
CA PRO A 89 22.19 5.92 -16.81
C PRO A 89 22.41 5.60 -15.33
N LYS A 90 21.37 5.05 -14.69
CA LYS A 90 21.40 4.65 -13.30
C LYS A 90 22.12 3.32 -13.31
N THR A 91 23.42 3.32 -13.01
CA THR A 91 24.15 2.11 -12.65
C THR A 91 23.35 1.47 -11.51
N GLN A 92 22.55 0.45 -11.83
CA GLN A 92 21.63 -0.17 -10.89
C GLN A 92 22.43 -1.05 -9.94
N ILE A 93 22.97 -0.45 -8.89
CA ILE A 93 23.62 -1.22 -7.82
C ILE A 93 22.54 -2.08 -7.18
N LYS A 94 22.78 -3.38 -7.17
CA LYS A 94 21.92 -4.31 -6.43
C LYS A 94 22.34 -4.24 -4.97
N ILE A 95 21.39 -3.86 -4.11
CA ILE A 95 21.58 -3.79 -2.67
C ILE A 95 20.54 -4.67 -1.98
N SER A 96 21.02 -5.60 -1.17
CA SER A 96 20.26 -6.55 -0.36
C SER A 96 20.73 -6.54 1.09
N THR A 97 19.89 -7.04 1.99
CA THR A 97 20.18 -7.14 3.42
C THR A 97 19.77 -8.49 3.98
N TYR A 98 20.62 -9.12 4.78
CA TYR A 98 20.32 -10.41 5.42
C TYR A 98 21.09 -10.62 6.74
N PRO A 99 20.57 -11.45 7.66
CA PRO A 99 19.24 -12.05 7.61
C PRO A 99 18.15 -10.96 7.79
N ASN A 100 16.94 -11.22 7.31
CA ASN A 100 15.77 -10.40 7.61
C ASN A 100 14.61 -11.38 7.82
N PRO A 101 14.14 -11.59 9.07
CA PRO A 101 14.40 -10.82 10.29
C PRO A 101 15.83 -10.93 10.86
N VAL A 102 16.19 -9.97 11.72
CA VAL A 102 17.53 -9.79 12.33
C VAL A 102 17.50 -10.16 13.80
N ASP A 103 18.56 -10.85 14.26
CA ASP A 103 18.85 -11.06 15.68
C ASP A 103 19.95 -10.09 16.14
N ASP A 104 21.23 -10.46 16.09
CA ASP A 104 22.32 -9.62 16.66
C ASP A 104 22.96 -8.67 15.65
N PHE A 105 22.91 -9.02 14.37
CA PHE A 105 23.51 -8.24 13.30
C PHE A 105 22.88 -8.57 11.95
N PHE A 106 23.01 -7.65 11.01
CA PHE A 106 22.69 -7.90 9.61
C PHE A 106 23.82 -7.42 8.71
N ILE A 107 23.85 -7.95 7.49
CA ILE A 107 24.80 -7.62 6.46
C ILE A 107 24.08 -6.84 5.38
N ILE A 108 24.66 -5.71 4.99
CA ILE A 108 24.31 -4.98 3.78
C ILE A 108 25.25 -5.49 2.69
N GLU A 109 24.70 -6.08 1.63
CA GLU A 109 25.46 -6.56 0.48
C GLU A 109 25.14 -5.72 -0.76
N THR A 110 26.19 -5.29 -1.45
CA THR A 110 26.12 -4.45 -2.65
C THR A 110 26.88 -5.09 -3.80
N SER A 111 26.37 -5.02 -5.03
CA SER A 111 27.03 -5.62 -6.20
C SER A 111 28.33 -4.95 -6.63
N ASP A 112 28.43 -3.62 -6.49
CA ASP A 112 29.63 -2.84 -6.81
C ASP A 112 29.61 -1.51 -6.03
N LEU A 113 30.79 -1.05 -5.61
CA LEU A 113 31.02 0.21 -4.90
C LEU A 113 32.06 1.10 -5.58
N LYS A 114 32.65 0.68 -6.71
CA LYS A 114 33.68 1.47 -7.40
C LYS A 114 33.15 2.85 -7.76
N ASP A 115 33.94 3.87 -7.38
CA ASP A 115 33.70 5.29 -7.66
C ASP A 115 32.35 5.85 -7.16
N LYS A 116 31.74 5.19 -6.17
CA LYS A 116 30.44 5.58 -5.63
C LYS A 116 30.53 5.85 -4.13
N ASN A 117 30.13 7.05 -3.74
CA ASN A 117 30.05 7.43 -2.33
C ASN A 117 28.65 7.12 -1.79
N ILE A 118 28.50 5.92 -1.22
CA ILE A 118 27.23 5.46 -0.66
C ILE A 118 27.34 5.43 0.86
N SER A 119 26.38 6.07 1.52
CA SER A 119 26.18 6.00 2.96
C SER A 119 24.84 5.37 3.29
N TYR A 120 24.73 4.86 4.51
CA TYR A 120 23.50 4.32 5.05
C TYR A 120 23.15 5.00 6.37
N LYS A 121 21.84 5.09 6.64
CA LYS A 121 21.27 5.54 7.91
C LYS A 121 20.26 4.51 8.37
N LEU A 122 20.36 4.06 9.62
CA LEU A 122 19.36 3.22 10.26
C LEU A 122 18.47 4.11 11.12
N LEU A 123 17.16 4.08 10.83
CA LEU A 123 16.14 4.91 11.47
C LEU A 123 15.09 4.02 12.15
N ASP A 124 14.55 4.46 13.27
CA ASP A 124 13.29 3.87 13.78
C ASP A 124 12.06 4.44 13.05
N LEU A 125 10.86 3.95 13.38
CA LEU A 125 9.61 4.41 12.75
C LEU A 125 9.22 5.85 13.11
N SER A 126 9.80 6.43 14.17
CA SER A 126 9.63 7.84 14.50
C SER A 126 10.57 8.75 13.70
N GLY A 127 11.49 8.17 12.93
CA GLY A 127 12.52 8.88 12.18
C GLY A 127 13.79 9.18 12.98
N LYS A 128 13.94 8.63 14.19
CA LYS A 128 15.14 8.80 15.01
C LYS A 128 16.31 8.08 14.38
N LEU A 129 17.44 8.79 14.23
CA LEU A 129 18.70 8.22 13.77
C LEU A 129 19.34 7.33 14.84
N ILE A 130 19.66 6.10 14.45
CA ILE A 130 20.28 5.08 15.31
C ILE A 130 21.74 4.89 14.92
N VAL A 131 22.00 4.69 13.63
CA VAL A 131 23.34 4.48 13.07
C VAL A 131 23.44 5.25 11.76
N GLN A 132 24.59 5.84 11.48
CA GLN A 132 24.93 6.41 10.19
C GLN A 132 26.40 6.10 9.89
N ASP A 133 26.66 5.54 8.71
CA ASP A 133 28.04 5.26 8.27
C ASP A 133 28.12 5.14 6.74
N ASN A 134 29.35 5.08 6.21
CA ASN A 134 29.64 4.87 4.79
C ASN A 134 29.77 3.38 4.46
N LEU A 135 29.40 2.99 3.24
CA LEU A 135 29.66 1.65 2.71
C LEU A 135 31.05 1.62 2.08
N GLU A 136 32.05 1.26 2.87
CA GLU A 136 33.43 1.08 2.38
C GLU A 136 33.64 -0.27 1.69
N LYS A 137 32.84 -1.28 2.05
CA LYS A 137 32.97 -2.66 1.59
C LYS A 137 31.68 -3.15 0.98
N THR A 138 31.78 -4.03 -0.01
CA THR A 138 30.61 -4.64 -0.67
C THR A 138 29.76 -5.46 0.27
N ARG A 139 30.34 -5.87 1.40
CA ARG A 139 29.65 -6.49 2.53
C ARG A 139 29.97 -5.71 3.80
N THR A 140 28.96 -5.05 4.35
CA THR A 140 29.08 -4.26 5.59
C THR A 140 28.21 -4.88 6.65
N ARG A 141 28.81 -5.22 7.80
CA ARG A 141 28.11 -5.75 8.96
C ARG A 141 27.62 -4.60 9.83
N VAL A 142 26.33 -4.59 10.14
CA VAL A 142 25.70 -3.62 11.04
C VAL A 142 25.26 -4.35 12.31
N ASN A 143 25.71 -3.86 13.47
CA ASN A 143 25.34 -4.41 14.76
C ASN A 143 23.90 -3.98 15.13
N ALA A 144 23.08 -4.95 15.51
CA ALA A 144 21.70 -4.77 15.92
C ALA A 144 21.41 -5.34 17.33
N TYR A 145 22.44 -5.81 18.06
CA TYR A 145 22.31 -6.48 19.36
C TYR A 145 21.58 -5.64 20.40
N ASN A 146 21.88 -4.34 20.46
CA ASN A 146 21.27 -3.41 21.41
C ASN A 146 19.96 -2.79 20.91
N LEU A 147 19.42 -3.24 19.77
CA LEU A 147 18.16 -2.73 19.23
C LEU A 147 16.98 -3.51 19.80
N GLN A 148 15.90 -2.79 20.07
CA GLN A 148 14.65 -3.38 20.53
C GLN A 148 13.95 -4.11 19.39
N ALA A 149 13.14 -5.11 19.71
CA ALA A 149 12.29 -5.80 18.74
C ALA A 149 11.30 -4.81 18.10
N ALA A 150 11.57 -4.43 16.86
CA ALA A 150 10.83 -3.40 16.13
C ALA A 150 11.15 -3.44 14.63
N LEU A 151 10.39 -2.65 13.87
CA LEU A 151 10.68 -2.37 12.47
C LEU A 151 11.60 -1.15 12.36
N TYR A 152 12.68 -1.28 11.61
CA TYR A 152 13.63 -0.21 11.31
C TYR A 152 13.69 0.06 9.80
N LEU A 153 14.07 1.28 9.44
CA LEU A 153 14.26 1.72 8.07
C LEU A 153 15.75 1.95 7.80
N LEU A 154 16.31 1.17 6.87
CA LEU A 154 17.65 1.37 6.35
C LEU A 154 17.57 2.28 5.11
N TYR A 155 18.00 3.52 5.28
CA TYR A 155 18.00 4.57 4.28
C TYR A 155 19.37 4.66 3.61
N LEU A 156 19.44 4.47 2.30
CA LEU A 156 20.67 4.51 1.53
C LEU A 156 20.74 5.81 0.73
N VAL A 157 21.91 6.44 0.76
CA VAL A 157 22.18 7.74 0.17
C VAL A 157 23.42 7.63 -0.72
N GLU A 158 23.31 8.05 -1.97
CA GLU A 158 24.41 8.13 -2.93
C GLU A 158 24.64 9.61 -3.28
N ASP A 159 25.86 10.12 -3.07
CA ASP A 159 26.23 11.52 -3.33
C ASP A 159 25.25 12.55 -2.71
N GLY A 160 24.80 12.27 -1.49
CA GLY A 160 23.84 13.12 -0.75
C GLY A 160 22.39 13.00 -1.20
N ARG A 161 22.08 12.22 -2.25
CA ARG A 161 20.72 11.97 -2.73
C ARG A 161 20.20 10.63 -2.24
N HIS A 162 18.90 10.59 -1.92
CA HIS A 162 18.24 9.33 -1.59
C HIS A 162 18.33 8.35 -2.75
N MET A 163 18.80 7.14 -2.45
CA MET A 163 18.92 6.06 -3.42
C MET A 163 17.82 5.02 -3.21
N LYS A 164 17.67 4.52 -1.98
CA LYS A 164 16.76 3.40 -1.67
C LYS A 164 16.49 3.33 -0.18
N THR A 165 15.33 2.80 0.20
CA THR A 165 15.00 2.47 1.60
C THR A 165 14.65 0.98 1.69
N LEU A 166 15.19 0.29 2.69
CA LEU A 166 14.92 -1.11 3.00
C LEU A 166 14.33 -1.24 4.41
N LYS A 167 13.45 -2.23 4.59
CA LYS A 167 12.84 -2.55 5.89
C LYS A 167 13.66 -3.62 6.59
N ILE A 168 14.04 -3.37 7.84
CA ILE A 168 14.80 -4.30 8.69
C ILE A 168 13.92 -4.67 9.88
N LEU A 169 13.55 -5.95 10.00
CA LEU A 169 12.72 -6.44 11.09
C LEU A 169 13.62 -7.03 12.19
N LYS A 170 13.68 -6.41 13.36
CA LYS A 170 14.40 -6.93 14.54
C LYS A 170 13.48 -7.81 15.37
N ARG A 171 13.94 -9.01 15.71
CA ARG A 171 13.28 -9.93 16.65
C ARG A 171 13.65 -9.66 18.09
#